data_AF-A0A1J3H4H5-F1
#
_entry.id   AF-A0A1J3H4H5-F1
#
_cell.length_a   1.000
_cell.length_b   1.000
_cell.length_c   1.000
_cell.angle_alpha   90.00
_cell.angle_beta   90.00
_cell.angle_gamma   90.00
#
_symmetry.space_group_name_H-M   'P 1'
#
loop_
_entity.id
_entity.type
_entity.pdbx_description
1 polymer ?
#
loop_
_entity_poly.entity_id
_entity_poly.type
_entity_poly.pdbx_seq_one_letter_code
_entity_poly.pdbx_strand_id
1 'polypeptide(L)'
;RKNGFSVFRVRVRRGGRKRPVSKGICYGKPKTAGVNKLKNQRNLQAIAEGRAGKFLGGLRVLNSYWVNQDAVFKWYEVIMVDPQST
;
A
#
# COMPACT_ATOMS: atom_id res chain seq x y z
N ARG A 1 -24.99 14.83 -11.67
CA ARG A 1 -23.80 13.96 -11.48
C ARG A 1 -22.81 14.71 -10.61
N LYS A 2 -22.23 14.09 -9.59
CA LYS A 2 -21.16 14.75 -8.82
C LYS A 2 -19.86 14.59 -9.61
N ASN A 3 -19.33 15.71 -10.08
CA ASN A 3 -18.03 15.74 -10.76
C ASN A 3 -16.92 15.68 -9.70
N GLY A 4 -15.71 15.26 -10.09
CA GLY A 4 -14.54 15.27 -9.20
C GLY A 4 -14.24 13.97 -8.43
N PHE A 5 -15.14 12.98 -8.45
CA PHE A 5 -14.87 11.68 -7.84
C PHE A 5 -14.37 10.68 -8.88
N SER A 6 -13.27 9.99 -8.55
CA SER A 6 -12.67 8.94 -9.37
C SER A 6 -12.30 7.74 -8.50
N VAL A 7 -12.35 6.54 -9.09
CA VAL A 7 -12.03 5.29 -8.38
C VAL A 7 -10.92 4.57 -9.14
N PHE A 8 -9.84 4.24 -8.43
CA PHE A 8 -8.69 3.54 -8.99
C PHE A 8 -8.48 2.19 -8.31
N ARG A 9 -8.27 1.15 -9.12
CA ARG A 9 -7.95 -0.19 -8.62
C ARG A 9 -6.44 -0.35 -8.46
N VAL A 10 -6.01 -0.68 -7.24
CA VAL A 10 -4.59 -0.85 -6.89
C VAL A 10 -4.33 -2.26 -6.38
N ARG A 11 -3.27 -2.89 -6.89
CA ARG A 11 -2.77 -4.18 -6.40
C ARG A 11 -1.66 -4.01 -5.37
N VAL A 12 -1.69 -4.82 -4.30
CA VAL A 12 -0.64 -4.90 -3.29
C VAL A 12 -0.26 -6.36 -3.06
N ARG A 13 1.05 -6.67 -3.09
CA ARG A 13 1.55 -8.04 -2.90
C ARG A 13 1.26 -8.51 -1.47
N ARG A 14 0.76 -9.74 -1.35
CA ARG A 14 0.49 -10.41 -0.08
C ARG A 14 1.77 -10.86 0.62
N GLY A 15 1.65 -11.13 1.91
CA GLY A 15 2.71 -11.70 2.73
C GLY A 15 3.36 -10.72 3.71
N GLY A 16 4.41 -11.19 4.37
CA GLY A 16 5.20 -10.40 5.31
C GLY A 16 6.16 -9.43 4.63
N ARG A 17 6.93 -8.70 5.43
CA ARG A 17 7.95 -7.76 4.94
C ARG A 17 9.33 -8.38 5.15
N LYS A 18 10.03 -8.68 4.07
CA LYS A 18 11.45 -9.01 4.14
C LYS A 18 12.27 -7.74 4.44
N ARG A 19 13.23 -7.81 5.37
CA ARG A 19 14.16 -6.70 5.58
C ARG A 19 15.08 -6.55 4.36
N PRO A 20 15.29 -5.33 3.83
CA PRO A 20 16.27 -5.09 2.77
C PRO A 20 17.69 -5.06 3.36
N VAL A 21 18.33 -6.22 3.49
CA VAL A 21 19.74 -6.35 3.90
C VAL A 21 20.51 -7.16 2.85
N SER A 22 21.76 -6.76 2.60
CA SER A 22 22.64 -7.47 1.66
C SER A 22 22.88 -8.91 2.13
N LYS A 23 22.61 -9.89 1.26
CA LYS A 23 22.76 -11.33 1.53
C LYS A 23 22.07 -11.87 2.79
N GLY A 24 21.14 -11.12 3.41
CA GLY A 24 20.52 -11.52 4.67
C GLY A 24 21.36 -11.23 5.92
N ILE A 25 22.53 -10.59 5.78
CA ILE A 25 23.47 -10.35 6.87
C ILE A 25 22.99 -9.12 7.67
N CYS A 26 22.68 -9.33 8.95
CA CYS A 26 22.35 -8.27 9.89
C CYS A 26 23.45 -8.15 10.94
N TYR A 27 24.06 -6.98 11.06
CA TYR A 27 25.04 -6.68 12.10
C TYR A 27 24.37 -6.20 13.39
N GLY A 28 25.09 -6.26 14.51
CA GLY A 28 24.65 -5.78 15.82
C GLY A 28 24.11 -6.90 16.73
N LYS A 29 23.18 -6.54 17.63
CA LYS A 29 22.68 -7.46 18.67
C LYS A 29 21.75 -8.54 18.08
N PRO A 30 21.71 -9.76 18.66
CA PRO A 30 20.84 -10.85 18.18
C PRO A 30 19.36 -10.48 18.05
N LYS A 31 18.85 -9.59 18.91
CA LYS A 31 17.45 -9.09 18.86
C LYS A 31 17.08 -8.52 17.48
N THR A 32 18.00 -7.84 16.80
CA THR A 32 17.74 -7.20 15.52
C THR A 32 18.13 -8.05 14.32
N ALA A 33 18.58 -9.29 14.51
CA ALA A 33 19.07 -10.14 13.42
C ALA A 33 17.96 -10.72 12.51
N GLY A 34 16.68 -10.55 12.85
CA GLY A 34 15.56 -11.11 12.08
C GLY A 34 15.36 -10.48 10.70
N VAL A 35 15.21 -11.31 9.67
CA VAL A 35 15.03 -10.89 8.25
C VAL A 35 13.63 -11.21 7.71
N ASN A 36 13.17 -12.47 7.84
CA ASN A 36 11.98 -12.97 7.14
C ASN A 36 10.67 -12.82 7.93
N LYS A 37 10.72 -12.93 9.27
CA LYS A 37 9.53 -12.94 10.14
C LYS A 37 9.04 -11.53 10.53
N LEU A 38 9.50 -10.49 9.83
CA LEU A 38 9.08 -9.12 10.09
C LEU A 38 7.72 -8.85 9.45
N LYS A 39 6.85 -8.19 10.21
CA LYS A 39 5.55 -7.69 9.74
C LYS A 39 5.68 -6.21 9.40
N ASN A 40 4.97 -5.76 8.38
CA ASN A 40 4.88 -4.33 8.13
C ASN A 40 3.98 -3.69 9.21
N GLN A 41 4.31 -2.46 9.63
CA GLN A 41 3.51 -1.75 10.64
C GLN A 41 2.18 -1.25 10.05
N ARG A 42 2.18 -0.92 8.75
CA ARG A 42 0.98 -0.50 8.01
C ARG A 42 0.26 -1.72 7.43
N ASN A 43 -1.07 -1.68 7.42
CA ASN A 43 -1.88 -2.66 6.71
C ASN A 43 -1.71 -2.52 5.18
N LEU A 44 -2.16 -3.53 4.43
CA LEU A 44 -2.03 -3.53 2.96
C LEU A 44 -2.90 -2.46 2.28
N GLN A 45 -4.02 -2.07 2.92
CA GLN A 45 -4.92 -1.03 2.46
C GLN A 45 -4.24 0.35 2.46
N ALA A 46 -3.58 0.75 3.56
CA ALA A 46 -2.83 2.00 3.65
C ALA A 46 -1.65 2.05 2.66
N ILE A 47 -1.06 0.90 2.32
CA ILE A 47 -0.05 0.82 1.25
C ILE A 47 -0.69 1.07 -0.12
N ALA A 48 -1.90 0.56 -0.36
CA ALA A 48 -2.63 0.80 -1.61
C ALA A 48 -2.98 2.28 -1.78
N GLU A 49 -3.52 2.90 -0.73
CA GLU A 49 -3.83 4.33 -0.69
C GLU A 49 -2.58 5.19 -0.92
N GLY A 50 -1.48 4.89 -0.23
CA GLY A 50 -0.21 5.60 -0.41
C GLY A 50 0.38 5.44 -1.82
N ARG A 51 0.20 4.28 -2.46
CA ARG A 51 0.62 4.07 -3.86
C ARG A 51 -0.23 4.89 -4.83
N ALA A 52 -1.55 4.90 -4.65
CA ALA A 52 -2.46 5.71 -5.45
C ALA A 52 -2.14 7.19 -5.30
N GLY A 53 -2.04 7.69 -4.07
CA GLY A 53 -1.74 9.10 -3.77
C GLY A 53 -0.37 9.55 -4.30
N LYS A 54 0.64 8.66 -4.31
CA LYS A 54 1.94 8.96 -4.92
C LYS A 54 1.86 9.02 -6.46
N PHE A 55 1.10 8.13 -7.09
CA PHE A 55 0.97 8.08 -8.55
C PHE A 55 0.10 9.23 -9.09
N LEU A 56 -0.94 9.60 -8.35
CA LEU A 56 -1.96 10.59 -8.72
C LEU A 56 -1.88 11.81 -7.79
N GLY A 57 -0.74 12.50 -7.79
CA GLY A 57 -0.46 13.58 -6.82
C GLY A 57 -1.40 14.79 -6.89
N GLY A 58 -2.09 14.99 -8.02
CA GLY A 58 -3.11 16.04 -8.18
C GLY A 58 -4.44 15.74 -7.50
N LEU A 59 -4.69 14.46 -7.16
CA LEU A 59 -5.91 14.05 -6.48
C LEU A 59 -5.68 13.86 -4.98
N ARG A 60 -6.76 13.87 -4.21
CA ARG A 60 -6.77 13.61 -2.78
C ARG A 60 -7.46 12.28 -2.50
N VAL A 61 -6.79 11.39 -1.75
CA VAL A 61 -7.38 10.13 -1.30
C VAL A 61 -8.45 10.43 -0.25
N LEU A 62 -9.67 9.95 -0.47
CA LEU A 62 -10.76 10.04 0.51
C LEU A 62 -10.82 8.79 1.38
N ASN A 63 -10.95 7.62 0.76
CA ASN A 63 -11.01 6.33 1.43
C ASN A 63 -10.75 5.20 0.41
N SER A 64 -10.71 3.96 0.87
CA SER A 64 -10.61 2.79 0.01
C SER A 64 -11.42 1.61 0.55
N TYR A 65 -11.68 0.61 -0.30
CA TYR A 65 -12.32 -0.64 0.09
C TYR A 65 -11.66 -1.85 -0.57
N TRP A 66 -11.80 -3.01 0.07
CA TRP A 66 -11.33 -4.29 -0.45
C TRP A 66 -12.26 -4.78 -1.57
N VAL A 67 -11.68 -5.31 -2.63
CA VAL A 67 -12.42 -5.78 -3.80
C VAL A 67 -12.25 -7.28 -3.99
N ASN A 68 -11.00 -7.74 -4.02
CA ASN A 68 -10.68 -9.15 -4.28
C ASN A 68 -9.31 -9.52 -3.71
N GLN A 69 -9.03 -10.82 -3.64
CA GLN A 69 -7.72 -11.39 -3.32
C GLN A 69 -7.46 -12.66 -4.12
N ASP A 70 -6.24 -12.83 -4.59
CA ASP A 70 -5.73 -14.09 -5.15
C ASP A 70 -4.57 -14.57 -4.27
N ALA A 71 -3.86 -15.62 -4.67
CA ALA A 71 -2.72 -16.13 -3.89
C ALA A 71 -1.58 -15.12 -3.68
N VAL A 72 -1.38 -14.16 -4.61
CA VAL A 72 -0.17 -13.32 -4.66
C VAL A 72 -0.43 -11.87 -4.27
N PHE A 73 -1.63 -11.36 -4.49
CA PHE A 73 -2.05 -9.97 -4.43
C PHE A 73 -3.39 -9.80 -3.72
N LYS A 74 -3.58 -8.60 -3.17
CA LYS A 74 -4.89 -8.06 -2.79
C LYS A 74 -5.18 -6.83 -3.64
N TRP A 75 -6.43 -6.68 -4.02
CA TRP A 75 -6.92 -5.53 -4.76
C TRP A 75 -7.80 -4.65 -3.88
N TYR A 76 -7.53 -3.36 -3.95
CA TYR A 76 -8.31 -2.32 -3.31
C TYR A 76 -8.76 -1.32 -4.37
N GLU A 77 -9.97 -0.80 -4.22
CA GLU A 77 -10.43 0.37 -4.95
C GLU A 77 -10.30 1.59 -4.05
N VAL A 78 -9.53 2.57 -4.51
CA VAL A 78 -9.23 3.81 -3.80
C VAL A 78 -10.08 4.91 -4.41
N ILE A 79 -10.88 5.56 -3.56
CA ILE A 79 -11.72 6.69 -3.91
C ILE A 79 -10.86 7.95 -3.80
N MET A 80 -10.79 8.69 -4.90
CA MET A 80 -10.02 9.92 -5.01
C MET A 80 -10.92 11.08 -5.41
N VAL A 81 -10.58 12.26 -4.92
CA VAL A 81 -11.28 13.51 -5.17
C VAL A 81 -10.33 14.49 -5.81
N ASP A 82 -10.78 15.15 -6.88
CA ASP A 82 -10.10 16.28 -7.46
C ASP A 82 -10.43 17.55 -6.65
N PRO A 83 -9.47 18.19 -5.97
CA PRO A 83 -9.71 19.42 -5.24
C PRO A 83 -9.95 20.63 -6.17
N GLN A 84 -9.63 20.54 -7.46
CA GLN A 84 -9.82 21.61 -8.44
C GLN A 84 -11.14 21.49 -9.21
N SER A 85 -11.93 20.44 -8.97
CA SER A 85 -13.20 20.20 -9.66
C SER A 85 -14.36 21.03 -9.08
N THR A 86 -14.18 22.35 -9.04
CA THR A 86 -15.27 23.31 -8.82
C THR A 86 -16.02 23.54 -10.12
#